data_AF-X1GW49-F1
#
_entry.id   AF-X1GW49-F1
#
_cell.length_a   1.000
_cell.length_b   1.000
_cell.length_c   1.000
_cell.angle_alpha   90.00
_cell.angle_beta   90.00
_cell.angle_gamma   90.00
#
_symmetry.space_group_name_H-M   'P 1'
#
loop_
_entity.id
_entity.type
_entity.pdbx_description
1 polymer ?
#
loop_
_entity_poly.entity_id
_entity_poly.type
_entity_poly.pdbx_seq_one_letter_code
_entity_poly.pdbx_strand_id
1 'polypeptide(L)'
;MIENSKVNSTDVAIIKNDSPTKAINNGIELLGGISRFIGKEDIIFIKINLRAPSGFPVNVNMESLRTLIMLCKDAGAKKIYVGGFPDYGVKTSTLNDILGIKS
;
A
#
# COMPACT_ATOMS: atom_id res chain seq x y z
N MET A 1 29.96 15.22 -19.08
CA MET A 1 29.45 15.60 -17.75
C MET A 1 28.25 14.73 -17.44
N ILE A 2 28.38 13.94 -16.37
CA ILE A 2 27.39 13.13 -15.64
C ILE A 2 26.67 12.03 -16.45
N GLU A 3 27.24 10.82 -16.38
CA GLU A 3 26.49 9.55 -16.39
C GLU A 3 25.58 9.45 -15.15
N ASN A 4 24.36 8.93 -15.34
CA ASN A 4 23.49 8.19 -14.39
C ASN A 4 22.02 8.50 -14.73
N SER A 5 21.13 7.55 -15.01
CA SER A 5 21.05 6.17 -14.55
C SER A 5 20.28 5.31 -15.57
N LYS A 6 20.80 4.11 -15.89
CA LYS A 6 19.99 3.03 -16.48
C LYS A 6 18.89 2.65 -15.49
N VAL A 7 17.71 3.26 -15.60
CA VAL A 7 16.51 2.76 -14.94
C VAL A 7 16.04 1.55 -15.76
N ASN A 8 16.54 0.38 -15.41
CA ASN A 8 16.06 -0.87 -15.97
C ASN A 8 14.73 -1.22 -15.28
N SER A 9 13.68 -1.37 -16.10
CA SER A 9 12.30 -1.82 -15.80
C SER A 9 11.34 -0.74 -15.28
N THR A 10 10.45 -0.30 -16.16
CA THR A 10 9.22 0.46 -15.83
C THR A 10 8.03 -0.49 -15.96
N ASP A 11 7.97 -1.50 -15.09
CA ASP A 11 6.92 -2.51 -15.17
C ASP A 11 5.60 -1.95 -14.66
N VAL A 12 4.52 -2.19 -15.40
CA VAL A 12 3.15 -1.85 -15.00
C VAL A 12 2.30 -3.10 -15.09
N ALA A 13 1.60 -3.45 -14.01
CA ALA A 13 0.61 -4.51 -13.98
C ALA A 13 -0.81 -3.91 -13.96
N ILE A 14 -1.68 -4.41 -14.85
CA ILE A 14 -3.08 -3.99 -14.93
C ILE A 14 -3.96 -5.21 -14.73
N ILE A 15 -4.77 -5.20 -13.67
CA ILE A 15 -5.70 -6.29 -13.32
C ILE A 15 -7.12 -5.74 -13.23
N LYS A 16 -8.08 -6.47 -13.81
CA LYS A 16 -9.50 -6.28 -13.57
C LYS A 16 -10.02 -7.42 -12.70
N ASN A 17 -10.59 -7.09 -11.55
CA ASN A 17 -11.22 -8.07 -10.66
C ASN A 17 -12.33 -7.39 -9.84
N ASP A 18 -13.37 -8.14 -9.52
CA ASP A 18 -14.47 -7.64 -8.68
C ASP A 18 -14.13 -7.69 -7.17
N SER A 19 -13.05 -8.38 -6.79
CA SER A 19 -12.51 -8.39 -5.42
C SER A 19 -11.27 -7.49 -5.32
N PRO A 20 -11.29 -6.45 -4.47
CA PRO A 20 -10.13 -5.60 -4.21
C PRO A 20 -8.91 -6.40 -3.72
N THR A 21 -9.13 -7.39 -2.85
CA THR A 21 -8.08 -8.30 -2.36
C THR A 21 -7.42 -9.06 -3.51
N LYS A 22 -8.20 -9.68 -4.40
CA LYS A 22 -7.65 -10.43 -5.54
C LYS A 22 -6.93 -9.51 -6.54
N ALA A 23 -7.44 -8.30 -6.75
CA ALA A 23 -6.80 -7.32 -7.62
C ALA A 23 -5.39 -6.95 -7.12
N ILE A 24 -5.23 -6.69 -5.82
CA ILE A 24 -3.93 -6.37 -5.21
C ILE A 24 -2.97 -7.56 -5.28
N ASN A 25 -3.41 -8.75 -4.85
CA ASN A 25 -2.57 -9.94 -4.87
C ASN A 25 -2.05 -10.24 -6.29
N ASN A 26 -2.95 -10.32 -7.27
CA ASN A 26 -2.58 -10.65 -8.64
C ASN A 26 -1.69 -9.57 -9.28
N GLY A 27 -1.95 -8.29 -8.98
CA GLY A 27 -1.14 -7.19 -9.50
C GLY A 27 0.30 -7.23 -8.96
N ILE A 28 0.47 -7.47 -7.67
CA ILE A 28 1.79 -7.61 -7.04
C ILE A 28 2.53 -8.85 -7.55
N GLU A 29 1.82 -9.98 -7.70
CA GLU A 29 2.42 -11.19 -8.28
C GLU A 29 2.91 -10.97 -9.72
N LEU A 30 2.15 -10.27 -10.56
CA LEU A 30 2.59 -9.91 -11.92
C LEU A 30 3.85 -9.02 -11.92
N LEU A 31 4.08 -8.25 -10.86
CA LEU A 31 5.28 -7.43 -10.69
C LEU A 31 6.45 -8.21 -10.10
N GLY A 32 6.33 -9.52 -9.89
CA GLY A 32 7.38 -10.38 -9.34
C GLY A 32 7.23 -10.68 -7.84
N GLY A 33 6.03 -10.45 -7.29
CA GLY A 33 5.69 -10.76 -5.91
C GLY A 33 6.16 -9.70 -4.91
N ILE A 34 5.58 -9.73 -3.71
CA ILE A 34 5.82 -8.69 -2.70
C ILE A 34 7.29 -8.65 -2.24
N SER A 35 7.94 -9.83 -2.20
CA SER A 35 9.34 -9.97 -1.78
C SER A 35 10.35 -9.35 -2.76
N ARG A 36 9.92 -8.94 -3.96
CA ARG A 36 10.74 -8.11 -4.85
C ARG A 36 10.97 -6.72 -4.27
N PHE A 37 10.03 -6.22 -3.47
CA PHE A 37 10.03 -4.86 -2.93
C PHE A 37 10.37 -4.79 -1.44
N ILE A 38 10.11 -5.87 -0.70
CA ILE A 38 10.19 -5.92 0.75
C ILE A 38 11.06 -7.08 1.20
N GLY A 39 12.04 -6.79 2.04
CA GLY A 39 12.87 -7.77 2.73
C GLY A 39 12.39 -8.05 4.16
N LYS A 40 12.95 -9.09 4.76
CA LYS A 40 12.79 -9.36 6.19
C LYS A 40 13.37 -8.21 7.01
N GLU A 41 12.68 -7.89 8.10
CA GLU A 41 13.01 -6.83 9.05
C GLU A 41 12.88 -5.39 8.53
N ASP A 42 12.35 -5.18 7.31
CA ASP A 42 12.15 -3.85 6.76
C ASP A 42 11.14 -3.03 7.58
N ILE A 43 11.40 -1.73 7.67
CA ILE A 43 10.46 -0.74 8.20
C ILE A 43 9.82 -0.03 7.01
N ILE A 44 8.50 -0.20 6.87
CA ILE A 44 7.76 0.18 5.67
C ILE A 44 6.86 1.37 5.99
N PHE A 45 6.82 2.33 5.08
CA PHE A 45 5.82 3.40 5.09
C PHE A 45 4.90 3.27 3.88
N ILE A 46 3.61 3.00 4.13
CA ILE A 46 2.58 2.99 3.10
C ILE A 46 1.96 4.37 3.05
N LYS A 47 2.35 5.13 2.01
CA LYS A 47 1.77 6.44 1.74
C LYS A 47 0.40 6.29 1.10
N ILE A 48 -0.62 6.85 1.75
CA ILE A 48 -1.99 6.92 1.21
C ILE A 48 -2.41 8.37 0.98
N ASN A 49 -3.43 8.56 0.16
CA ASN A 49 -4.20 9.81 0.14
C ASN A 49 -5.47 9.58 0.97
N LEU A 50 -5.48 10.07 2.21
CA LEU A 50 -6.65 9.98 3.08
C LEU A 50 -7.54 11.20 2.81
N ARG A 51 -8.76 11.00 2.32
CA ARG A 51 -9.77 12.06 2.21
C ARG A 51 -10.87 11.80 3.22
N ALA A 52 -11.42 12.86 3.80
CA ALA A 52 -12.60 12.72 4.66
C ALA A 52 -13.74 12.03 3.89
N PRO A 53 -14.60 11.24 4.56
CA PRO A 53 -15.69 10.52 3.92
C PRO A 53 -16.79 11.49 3.49
N SER A 54 -16.55 12.28 2.44
CA SER A 54 -17.53 13.09 1.73
C SER A 54 -17.83 12.42 0.40
N GLY A 55 -18.62 11.35 0.44
CA GLY A 55 -19.04 10.61 -0.76
C GLY A 55 -17.96 9.76 -1.43
N PHE A 56 -18.39 9.04 -2.46
CA PHE A 56 -17.57 8.13 -3.26
C PHE A 56 -16.97 8.88 -4.48
N PRO A 57 -15.74 8.59 -4.93
CA PRO A 57 -14.79 7.63 -4.38
C PRO A 57 -13.82 8.27 -3.36
N VAL A 58 -13.71 7.63 -2.20
CA VAL A 58 -12.60 7.85 -1.26
C VAL A 58 -11.33 7.33 -1.94
N ASN A 59 -10.28 8.15 -2.02
CA ASN A 59 -9.03 7.87 -2.75
C ASN A 59 -8.30 6.56 -2.39
N VAL A 60 -8.70 5.88 -1.31
CA VAL A 60 -8.15 4.58 -0.89
C VAL A 60 -9.30 3.66 -0.51
N ASN A 61 -9.30 2.46 -1.11
CA ASN A 61 -10.17 1.37 -0.67
C ASN A 61 -9.52 0.69 0.56
N MET A 62 -10.26 0.59 1.67
CA MET A 62 -9.72 0.05 2.92
C MET A 62 -9.42 -1.45 2.85
N GLU A 63 -10.15 -2.21 2.04
CA GLU A 63 -9.85 -3.63 1.79
C GLU A 63 -8.52 -3.77 1.06
N SER A 64 -8.30 -3.00 -0.02
CA SER A 64 -7.02 -2.99 -0.76
C SER A 64 -5.83 -2.64 0.14
N LEU A 65 -6.00 -1.62 1.01
CA LEU A 65 -4.97 -1.22 1.96
C LEU A 65 -4.67 -2.33 2.98
N ARG A 66 -5.70 -2.99 3.51
CA ARG A 66 -5.55 -4.14 4.43
C ARG A 66 -4.78 -5.27 3.75
N THR A 67 -5.13 -5.62 2.51
CA THR A 67 -4.45 -6.67 1.74
C THR A 67 -2.96 -6.35 1.56
N LEU A 68 -2.62 -5.12 1.17
CA LEU A 68 -1.23 -4.71 1.00
C LEU A 68 -0.44 -4.80 2.32
N ILE A 69 -1.04 -4.40 3.44
CA ILE A 69 -0.40 -4.50 4.76
C ILE A 69 -0.12 -5.97 5.12
N MET A 70 -1.05 -6.88 4.83
CA MET A 70 -0.84 -8.31 5.08
C MET A 70 0.29 -8.87 4.22
N LEU A 71 0.34 -8.54 2.93
CA LEU A 71 1.45 -8.93 2.06
C LEU A 71 2.81 -8.45 2.60
N CYS A 72 2.87 -7.21 3.09
CA CYS A 72 4.08 -6.68 3.72
C CYS A 72 4.49 -7.48 4.98
N LYS A 73 3.52 -7.84 5.83
CA LYS A 73 3.78 -8.65 7.03
C LYS A 73 4.27 -10.06 6.66
N ASP A 74 3.62 -10.69 5.69
CA ASP A 74 3.97 -12.03 5.23
C ASP A 74 5.38 -12.07 4.61
N ALA A 75 5.83 -10.97 3.99
CA ALA A 75 7.21 -10.80 3.53
C ALA A 75 8.24 -10.65 4.67
N GLY A 76 7.79 -10.47 5.91
CA GLY A 76 8.63 -10.35 7.10
C GLY A 76 8.96 -8.92 7.51
N ALA A 77 8.13 -7.94 7.14
CA ALA A 77 8.32 -6.56 7.58
C ALA A 77 8.33 -6.44 9.11
N LYS A 78 9.30 -5.72 9.66
CA LYS A 78 9.44 -5.47 11.10
C LYS A 78 8.37 -4.53 11.62
N LYS A 79 8.11 -3.45 10.86
CA LYS A 79 7.16 -2.42 11.26
C LYS A 79 6.55 -1.78 10.03
N ILE A 80 5.26 -1.53 10.09
CA ILE A 80 4.51 -0.89 9.01
C ILE A 80 3.85 0.36 9.57
N TYR A 81 4.15 1.49 8.96
CA TYR A 81 3.48 2.76 9.19
C TYR A 81 2.56 3.04 8.01
N VAL A 82 1.36 3.54 8.31
CA VAL A 82 0.43 4.00 7.28
C VAL A 82 0.20 5.47 7.51
N GLY A 83 0.38 6.28 6.48
CA GLY A 83 0.28 7.72 6.62
C GLY A 83 -0.09 8.42 5.34
N GLY A 84 -0.71 9.58 5.49
CA GLY A 84 -1.10 10.46 4.40
C GLY A 84 -1.28 11.87 4.93
N PHE A 85 -1.38 12.84 4.02
CA PHE A 85 -1.70 14.20 4.42
C PHE A 85 -3.09 14.21 5.08
N PRO A 86 -3.25 14.76 6.30
CA PRO A 86 -4.54 14.83 6.96
C PRO A 86 -5.45 15.74 6.17
N ASP A 87 -6.61 15.22 5.77
CA ASP A 87 -7.62 15.96 5.03
C ASP A 87 -8.80 16.28 5.95
N TYR A 88 -9.26 17.53 5.94
CA TYR A 88 -10.38 18.03 6.75
C TYR A 88 -10.39 17.58 8.23
N GLY A 89 -9.23 17.54 8.88
CA GLY A 89 -9.12 17.21 10.30
C GLY A 89 -9.23 15.71 10.64
N VAL A 90 -9.31 14.82 9.65
CA VAL A 90 -9.20 13.37 9.88
C VAL A 90 -7.76 13.04 10.27
N LYS A 91 -7.57 12.61 11.51
CA LYS A 91 -6.27 12.17 12.00
C LYS A 91 -5.92 10.83 11.39
N THR A 92 -4.65 10.65 11.03
CA THR A 92 -4.12 9.36 10.55
C THR A 92 -4.38 8.22 11.54
N SER A 93 -4.46 8.53 12.84
CA SER A 93 -4.79 7.55 13.89
C SER A 93 -6.14 6.86 13.69
N THR A 94 -7.12 7.49 13.03
CA THR A 94 -8.43 6.89 12.75
C THR A 94 -8.31 5.64 11.85
N LEU A 95 -7.23 5.51 11.09
CA LEU A 95 -6.96 4.30 10.29
C LEU A 95 -6.72 3.07 11.17
N ASN A 96 -6.14 3.24 12.36
CA ASN A 96 -5.88 2.12 13.26
C ASN A 96 -7.19 1.44 13.67
N ASP A 97 -8.21 2.25 13.99
CA ASP A 97 -9.54 1.77 14.37
C ASP A 97 -10.24 1.07 13.19
N ILE A 98 -10.18 1.68 12.00
CA ILE A 98 -10.80 1.14 10.77
C ILE A 98 -10.16 -0.18 10.34
N LEU A 99 -8.84 -0.27 10.42
CA LEU A 99 -8.09 -1.41 9.92
C LEU A 99 -7.89 -2.49 11.00
N GLY A 100 -8.22 -2.20 12.26
CA GLY A 100 -7.95 -3.08 13.40
C GLY A 100 -6.46 -3.32 13.62
N ILE A 101 -5.62 -2.33 13.30
CA ILE A 101 -4.16 -2.42 13.45
C ILE A 101 -3.78 -1.70 14.74
N LYS A 102 -3.28 -2.45 15.73
CA LYS A 102 -2.65 -1.86 16.92
C LYS A 102 -1.19 -1.56 16.59
N SER A 103 -0.79 -0.30 16.73
CA SER A 103 0.59 0.19 16.66
C SER A 103 1.34 -0.04 17.96
#